data_AF-A0A269XEI3-F1
#
_entry.id   AF-A0A269XEI3-F1
#
_cell.length_a   1.000
_cell.length_b   1.000
_cell.length_c   1.000
_cell.angle_alpha   90.00
_cell.angle_beta   90.00
_cell.angle_gamma   90.00
#
_symmetry.space_group_name_H-M   'P 1'
#
loop_
_entity.id
_entity.type
_entity.pdbx_description
1 polymer ?
#
loop_
_entity_poly.entity_id
_entity_poly.type
_entity_poly.pdbx_seq_one_letter_code
_entity_poly.pdbx_strand_id
1 'polypeptide(L)'
;VTKSDGKKFGKSESGAVWLDPEKTSPYEFYQFWINQSDEDVIKFLKYFTFLDKEEIDRLEQSKEEAPHLREAQKALAENVTKFIHGEEALNDAI
;
A
#
# COMPACT_ATOMS: atom_id res chain seq x y z
N VAL A 1 7.20 -2.59 -12.15
CA VAL A 1 7.59 -2.52 -10.72
C VAL A 1 7.99 -3.92 -10.27
N THR A 2 9.11 -4.05 -9.56
CA THR A 2 9.63 -5.34 -9.04
C THR A 2 9.73 -5.23 -7.53
N LYS A 3 9.33 -6.29 -6.83
CA LYS A 3 9.47 -6.40 -5.37
C LYS A 3 10.89 -6.82 -5.01
N SER A 4 11.35 -6.49 -3.81
CA SER A 4 12.68 -6.89 -3.34
C SER A 4 12.84 -8.41 -3.23
N ASP A 5 11.73 -9.14 -3.07
CA ASP A 5 11.69 -10.61 -3.05
C ASP A 5 11.81 -11.27 -4.45
N GLY A 6 11.98 -10.47 -5.52
CA GLY A 6 12.09 -10.95 -6.90
C GLY A 6 10.77 -11.34 -7.57
N LYS A 7 9.64 -11.30 -6.85
CA LYS A 7 8.32 -11.57 -7.44
C LYS A 7 7.83 -10.38 -8.27
N LYS A 8 7.01 -10.68 -9.28
CA LYS A 8 6.34 -9.65 -10.08
C LYS A 8 5.33 -8.91 -9.21
N PHE A 9 5.38 -7.58 -9.27
CA PHE A 9 4.40 -6.71 -8.63
C PHE A 9 2.98 -7.01 -9.13
N GLY A 10 2.00 -7.00 -8.23
CA GLY A 10 0.60 -7.28 -8.56
C GLY A 10 0.21 -8.77 -8.65
N LYS A 11 1.15 -9.70 -8.42
CA LYS A 11 0.82 -11.11 -8.17
C LYS A 11 0.88 -11.42 -6.68
N SER A 12 -0.27 -11.75 -6.11
CA SER A 12 -0.41 -12.31 -4.76
C SER A 12 -0.55 -13.83 -4.83
N GLU A 13 -0.51 -14.51 -3.68
CA GLU A 13 -0.79 -15.97 -3.60
C GLU A 13 -2.21 -16.29 -4.07
N SER A 14 -3.15 -15.36 -3.88
CA SER A 14 -4.54 -15.44 -4.34
C SER A 14 -4.76 -15.05 -5.80
N GLY A 15 -3.71 -14.64 -6.52
CA GLY A 15 -3.79 -14.22 -7.92
C GLY A 15 -3.51 -12.73 -8.15
N ALA A 16 -4.03 -12.19 -9.25
CA ALA A 16 -3.82 -10.78 -9.63
C ALA A 16 -4.67 -9.83 -8.79
N VAL A 17 -4.11 -8.69 -8.43
CA VAL A 17 -4.83 -7.59 -7.75
C VAL A 17 -5.42 -6.67 -8.82
N TRP A 18 -6.75 -6.62 -8.90
CA TRP A 18 -7.48 -5.82 -9.87
C TRP A 18 -7.93 -4.49 -9.26
N LEU A 19 -8.13 -3.48 -10.11
CA LEU A 19 -8.75 -2.20 -9.71
C LEU A 19 -10.28 -2.26 -9.73
N ASP A 20 -10.84 -3.31 -10.32
CA ASP A 20 -12.28 -3.55 -10.39
C ASP A 20 -12.73 -4.18 -9.06
N PRO A 21 -13.58 -3.50 -8.26
CA PRO A 21 -14.00 -3.96 -6.94
C PRO A 21 -14.74 -5.31 -6.97
N GLU A 22 -15.34 -5.68 -8.12
CA GLU A 22 -16.00 -6.98 -8.28
C GLU A 22 -15.00 -8.13 -8.48
N LYS A 23 -13.74 -7.82 -8.83
CA LYS A 23 -12.67 -8.82 -9.03
C LYS A 23 -11.69 -8.88 -7.88
N THR A 24 -11.48 -7.76 -7.19
CA THR A 24 -10.71 -7.68 -5.96
C THR A 24 -11.43 -6.68 -5.08
N SER A 25 -12.01 -7.17 -3.98
CA SER A 25 -12.77 -6.31 -3.09
C SER A 25 -11.89 -5.17 -2.55
N PRO A 26 -12.45 -4.00 -2.19
CA PRO A 26 -11.68 -2.92 -1.57
C PRO A 26 -10.89 -3.38 -0.34
N TYR A 27 -11.46 -4.31 0.44
CA TYR A 27 -10.76 -4.98 1.55
C TYR A 27 -9.53 -5.75 1.09
N GLU A 28 -9.65 -6.65 0.11
CA GLU A 28 -8.50 -7.40 -0.41
C GLU A 28 -7.46 -6.49 -1.06
N PHE A 29 -7.91 -5.43 -1.73
CA PHE A 29 -7.03 -4.42 -2.31
C PHE A 29 -6.24 -3.69 -1.22
N TYR A 30 -6.90 -3.22 -0.16
CA TYR A 30 -6.25 -2.62 1.00
C TYR A 30 -5.28 -3.61 1.67
N GLN A 31 -5.70 -4.86 1.88
CA GLN A 31 -4.88 -5.92 2.45
C GLN A 31 -3.64 -6.21 1.62
N PHE A 32 -3.72 -6.12 0.29
CA PHE A 32 -2.53 -6.23 -0.55
C PHE A 32 -1.52 -5.13 -0.19
N TRP A 33 -1.93 -3.86 -0.10
CA TRP A 33 -1.02 -2.74 0.15
C TRP A 33 -0.48 -2.70 1.59
N ILE A 34 -1.32 -2.96 2.60
CA ILE A 34 -0.85 -2.95 3.99
C ILE A 34 0.14 -4.08 4.26
N ASN A 35 0.12 -5.15 3.46
CA ASN A 35 1.03 -6.29 3.60
C ASN A 35 2.33 -6.17 2.80
N GLN A 36 2.65 -5.01 2.22
CA GLN A 36 3.96 -4.80 1.60
C GLN A 36 5.08 -4.79 2.66
N SER A 37 6.27 -5.21 2.22
CA SER A 37 7.46 -5.31 3.07
C SER A 37 8.04 -3.93 3.40
N ASP A 38 8.78 -3.84 4.50
CA ASP A 38 9.50 -2.62 4.90
C ASP A 38 10.53 -2.17 3.85
N GLU A 39 11.07 -3.12 3.08
CA GLU A 39 12.03 -2.88 2.00
C GLU A 39 11.40 -2.19 0.78
N ASP A 40 10.11 -2.44 0.53
CA ASP A 40 9.41 -1.96 -0.65
C ASP A 40 8.49 -0.76 -0.36
N VAL A 41 8.01 -0.59 0.88
CA VAL A 41 6.94 0.36 1.21
C VAL A 41 7.29 1.81 0.84
N ILE A 42 8.51 2.28 1.14
CA ILE A 42 8.91 3.66 0.83
C ILE A 42 9.01 3.89 -0.68
N LYS A 43 9.53 2.91 -1.41
CA LYS A 43 9.56 2.94 -2.88
C LYS A 43 8.14 2.97 -3.45
N PHE A 44 7.20 2.24 -2.86
CA PHE A 44 5.82 2.21 -3.31
C PHE A 44 5.05 3.48 -2.97
N LEU A 45 5.30 4.12 -1.82
CA LEU A 45 4.80 5.46 -1.53
C LEU A 45 5.22 6.43 -2.64
N LYS A 46 6.50 6.45 -3.00
CA LYS A 46 7.04 7.30 -4.08
C LYS A 46 6.44 7.02 -5.47
N TYR A 47 5.92 5.81 -5.72
CA TYR A 47 5.42 5.41 -7.03
C TYR A 47 3.90 5.50 -7.19
N PHE A 48 3.15 5.28 -6.11
CA PHE A 48 1.71 5.04 -6.19
C PHE A 48 0.87 6.04 -5.40
N THR A 49 1.49 6.97 -4.67
CA THR A 49 0.78 8.03 -3.97
C THR A 49 1.17 9.41 -4.50
N PHE A 50 0.39 10.42 -4.12
CA PHE A 50 0.68 11.83 -4.39
C PHE A 50 1.22 12.56 -3.17
N LEU A 51 1.78 11.82 -2.19
CA LEU A 51 2.39 12.43 -1.02
C LEU A 51 3.64 13.21 -1.44
N ASP A 52 3.87 14.33 -0.77
CA ASP A 52 5.10 15.09 -0.98
C ASP A 52 6.31 14.39 -0.34
N LYS A 53 7.49 14.95 -0.62
CA LYS A 53 8.76 14.42 -0.12
C LYS A 53 8.83 14.46 1.41
N GLU A 54 8.33 15.52 2.03
CA GLU A 54 8.43 15.74 3.47
C GLU A 54 7.63 14.67 4.23
N GLU A 55 6.44 14.34 3.74
CA GLU A 55 5.61 13.29 4.29
C GLU A 55 6.22 11.90 4.10
N ILE A 56 6.81 11.63 2.93
CA ILE A 56 7.48 10.36 2.66
C ILE A 56 8.72 10.20 3.55
N ASP A 57 9.50 11.26 3.76
CA ASP A 57 10.67 11.24 4.65
C ASP A 57 10.24 10.97 6.12
N ARG A 58 9.12 11.56 6.57
CA ARG A 58 8.55 11.27 7.91
C ARG A 58 8.14 9.80 8.05
N LEU A 59 7.48 9.24 7.04
CA LEU A 59 7.08 7.83 7.03
C LEU A 59 8.29 6.89 6.97
N GLU A 60 9.35 7.28 6.28
CA GLU A 60 10.64 6.56 6.29
C GLU A 60 11.27 6.55 7.68
N GLN A 61 11.31 7.70 8.36
CA GLN A 61 11.78 7.78 9.74
C GLN A 61 10.95 6.92 10.70
N SER A 62 9.61 7.00 10.61
CA SER A 62 8.70 6.18 11.43
C SER A 62 8.94 4.68 11.23
N LYS A 63 9.18 4.25 9.99
CA LYS A 63 9.54 2.86 9.69
C LYS A 63 10.86 2.44 10.34
N GLU A 64 11.85 3.34 10.43
CA GLU A 64 13.13 3.04 11.09
C GLU A 64 13.01 2.98 12.63
N GLU A 65 12.24 3.90 13.21
CA GLU A 65 12.09 4.02 14.66
C GLU A 65 11.08 3.01 15.25
N ALA A 66 9.98 2.78 14.56
CA ALA A 66 8.85 1.97 15.03
C ALA A 66 8.21 1.11 13.91
N PRO A 67 8.98 0.22 13.25
CA PRO A 67 8.49 -0.58 12.11
C PRO A 67 7.25 -1.43 12.46
N HIS A 68 7.13 -1.86 13.72
CA HIS A 68 6.00 -2.64 14.22
C HIS A 68 4.64 -1.92 14.16
N LEU A 69 4.63 -0.58 14.10
CA LEU A 69 3.39 0.21 13.96
C LEU A 69 2.86 0.22 12.52
N ARG A 70 3.73 -0.12 11.55
CA ARG A 70 3.44 -0.19 10.11
C ARG A 70 2.82 1.08 9.54
N GLU A 71 3.24 2.24 10.04
CA GLU A 71 2.67 3.53 9.62
C GLU A 71 2.84 3.79 8.13
N ALA A 72 4.01 3.48 7.57
CA ALA A 72 4.27 3.61 6.13
C ALA A 72 3.33 2.72 5.29
N GLN A 73 3.07 1.48 5.74
CA GLN A 73 2.19 0.55 5.02
C GLN A 73 0.73 0.97 5.12
N LYS A 74 0.29 1.44 6.28
CA LYS A 74 -1.06 2.00 6.46
C LYS A 74 -1.26 3.21 5.55
N ALA A 75 -0.32 4.16 5.57
CA ALA A 75 -0.35 5.32 4.70
C ALA A 75 -0.41 4.93 3.21
N LEU A 76 0.37 3.94 2.79
CA LEU A 76 0.32 3.42 1.42
C LEU A 76 -1.06 2.83 1.10
N ALA A 77 -1.57 1.95 1.95
CA ALA A 77 -2.84 1.26 1.73
C ALA A 77 -4.02 2.23 1.70
N GLU A 78 -4.07 3.18 2.63
CA GLU A 78 -5.10 4.22 2.70
C GLU A 78 -5.08 5.11 1.46
N ASN A 79 -3.91 5.65 1.08
CA ASN A 79 -3.82 6.57 -0.06
C ASN A 79 -4.20 5.88 -1.37
N VAL A 80 -3.70 4.67 -1.63
CA VAL A 80 -4.00 3.99 -2.90
C VAL A 80 -5.44 3.50 -2.93
N THR A 81 -5.97 2.97 -1.83
CA THR A 81 -7.38 2.53 -1.77
C THR A 81 -8.34 3.71 -1.92
N LYS A 82 -8.10 4.82 -1.21
CA LYS A 82 -8.89 6.06 -1.37
C LYS A 82 -8.83 6.59 -2.79
N PHE A 83 -7.66 6.55 -3.43
CA PHE A 83 -7.50 7.05 -4.79
C PHE A 83 -8.26 6.21 -5.84
N ILE A 84 -8.26 4.88 -5.69
CA ILE A 84 -8.86 3.98 -6.67
C ILE A 84 -10.35 3.73 -6.41
N HIS A 85 -10.73 3.51 -5.14
CA HIS A 85 -12.07 3.06 -4.76
C HIS A 85 -12.89 4.13 -4.01
N GLY A 86 -12.28 5.27 -3.66
CA GLY A 86 -12.93 6.35 -2.94
C GLY A 86 -12.88 6.19 -1.42
N GLU A 87 -13.37 7.22 -0.73
CA GLU A 87 -13.32 7.33 0.74
C GLU A 87 -14.27 6.38 1.45
N GLU A 88 -15.47 6.16 0.91
CA GLU A 88 -16.44 5.22 1.46
C GLU A 88 -15.90 3.79 1.44
N ALA A 89 -15.37 3.34 0.31
CA ALA A 89 -14.77 2.02 0.18
C ALA A 89 -13.52 1.83 1.05
N LEU A 90 -12.75 2.90 1.30
CA LEU A 90 -11.64 2.86 2.25
C LEU A 90 -12.16 2.63 3.68
N ASN A 91 -13.17 3.37 4.10
CA ASN A 91 -13.72 3.24 5.45
C ASN A 91 -14.27 1.83 5.72
N ASP A 92 -14.85 1.19 4.70
CA ASP A 92 -15.33 -0.19 4.79
C ASP A 92 -14.19 -1.23 4.76
N ALA A 93 -12.99 -0.85 4.30
CA ALA A 93 -11.85 -1.75 4.12
C ALA A 93 -10.85 -1.78 5.29
N ILE A 94 -10.89 -0.78 6.19
CA ILE A 94 -10.03 -0.66 7.38
C ILE A 94 -10.61 -1.48 8.54
#